data_AF-A0A0H2ZVY1-F1
#
_entry.id   AF-A0A0H2ZVY1-F1
#
_cell.length_a   1.000
_cell.length_b   1.000
_cell.length_c   1.000
_cell.angle_alpha   90.00
_cell.angle_beta   90.00
_cell.angle_gamma   90.00
#
_symmetry.space_group_name_H-M   'P 1'
#
loop_
_entity.id
_entity.type
_entity.pdbx_description
1 polymer ?
#
loop_
_entity_poly.entity_id
_entity_poly.type
_entity_poly.pdbx_seq_one_letter_code
_entity_poly.pdbx_strand_id
1 'polypeptide(L)'
;MNAANWFELVMSIAFVALMVWVVIDTRRRGELGFVGLLAIAGFSIFWQEFYADWGAYLLWSPDYHMLPWGSTTWTTPDKPAMNIVSYPVFMTAAFLSMLALQNWARARWPRVHPLVLSLVTAGPVLVGFNLVMEYVSVETFGLWTYVDTVGPVLHSDAGTMPLLYPNIPFGLFGAVTAFLIGWTNEEGRPRFEALIAKPGLAQGLKRDLLRAVAWVLTFNATYWLFLITPTIVVRLAFGEPSALVP
;
A
#
# COMPACT_ATOMS: atom_id res chain seq x y z
N MET A 1 -4.17 16.31 -22.88
CA MET A 1 -4.19 15.36 -21.75
C MET A 1 -4.36 16.17 -20.48
N ASN A 2 -5.33 15.82 -19.65
CA ASN A 2 -5.50 16.40 -18.31
C ASN A 2 -4.51 15.76 -17.32
N ALA A 3 -4.52 16.22 -16.07
CA ALA A 3 -3.63 15.72 -15.02
C ALA A 3 -3.83 14.22 -14.74
N ALA A 4 -5.08 13.75 -14.73
CA ALA A 4 -5.42 12.33 -14.57
C ALA A 4 -4.74 11.46 -15.63
N ASN A 5 -4.87 11.80 -16.92
CA ASN A 5 -4.27 11.03 -18.01
C ASN A 5 -2.72 11.01 -17.93
N TRP A 6 -2.11 12.10 -17.47
CA TRP A 6 -0.66 12.13 -17.23
C TRP A 6 -0.26 11.21 -16.09
N PHE A 7 -1.00 11.24 -14.99
CA PHE A 7 -0.76 10.37 -13.84
C PHE A 7 -0.88 8.89 -14.23
N GLU A 8 -1.92 8.51 -14.96
CA GLU A 8 -2.11 7.14 -15.47
C GLU A 8 -0.95 6.69 -16.35
N LEU A 9 -0.50 7.55 -17.27
CA LEU A 9 0.60 7.25 -18.17
C LEU A 9 1.91 7.06 -17.39
N VAL A 10 2.23 7.96 -16.47
CA VAL A 10 3.45 7.88 -15.65
C VAL A 10 3.45 6.62 -14.80
N MET A 11 2.33 6.29 -14.14
CA MET A 11 2.22 5.08 -13.33
C MET A 11 2.31 3.81 -14.18
N SER A 12 1.75 3.82 -15.39
CA SER A 12 1.87 2.70 -16.33
C SER A 12 3.31 2.49 -16.80
N ILE A 13 4.04 3.57 -17.11
CA ILE A 13 5.47 3.50 -17.48
C ILE A 13 6.29 2.96 -16.30
N ALA A 14 6.05 3.48 -15.08
CA ALA A 14 6.73 3.03 -13.88
C ALA A 14 6.45 1.55 -13.58
N PHE A 15 5.21 1.10 -13.79
CA PHE A 15 4.83 -0.30 -13.65
C PHE A 15 5.56 -1.19 -14.66
N VAL A 16 5.61 -0.81 -15.94
CA VAL A 16 6.35 -1.56 -16.95
C VAL A 16 7.83 -1.65 -16.59
N ALA A 17 8.44 -0.55 -16.14
CA ALA A 17 9.83 -0.54 -15.69
C ALA A 17 10.06 -1.48 -14.49
N LEU A 18 9.15 -1.48 -13.51
CA LEU A 18 9.18 -2.40 -12.37
C LEU A 18 9.07 -3.85 -12.83
N MET A 19 8.14 -4.18 -13.73
CA MET A 19 7.97 -5.54 -14.25
C MET A 19 9.21 -6.02 -15.02
N VAL A 20 9.81 -5.16 -15.85
CA VAL A 20 11.06 -5.45 -16.55
C VAL A 20 12.18 -5.75 -15.56
N TRP A 21 12.31 -4.94 -14.49
CA TRP A 21 13.29 -5.20 -13.45
C TRP A 21 13.05 -6.54 -12.75
N VAL A 22 11.80 -6.84 -12.35
CA VAL A 22 11.45 -8.11 -11.70
C VAL A 22 11.79 -9.31 -12.59
N VAL A 23 11.51 -9.23 -13.89
CA VAL A 23 11.87 -10.30 -14.84
C VAL A 23 13.37 -10.48 -14.95
N ILE A 24 14.14 -9.40 -15.07
CA ILE A 24 15.61 -9.44 -15.15
C ILE A 24 16.20 -10.03 -13.85
N ASP A 25 15.74 -9.56 -12.68
CA ASP A 25 16.20 -10.01 -11.37
C ASP A 25 15.90 -11.50 -11.15
N THR A 26 14.66 -11.92 -11.46
CA THR A 26 14.23 -13.32 -11.35
C THR A 26 15.06 -14.23 -12.24
N ARG A 27 15.35 -13.82 -13.49
CA ARG A 27 16.20 -14.59 -14.40
C ARG A 27 17.64 -14.70 -13.92
N ARG A 28 18.19 -13.63 -13.33
CA ARG A 28 19.56 -13.63 -12.78
C ARG A 28 19.69 -14.51 -11.54
N ARG A 29 18.66 -14.54 -10.69
CA ARG A 29 18.66 -15.29 -9.43
C ARG A 29 18.21 -16.75 -9.58
N GLY A 30 17.45 -17.06 -10.64
CA GLY A 30 16.78 -18.35 -10.80
C GLY A 30 15.60 -18.57 -9.85
N GLU A 31 15.22 -17.54 -9.09
CA GLU A 31 14.07 -17.54 -8.18
C GLU A 31 13.46 -16.13 -8.08
N LEU A 32 12.20 -16.06 -7.67
CA LEU A 32 11.51 -14.78 -7.47
C LEU A 32 12.17 -13.99 -6.33
N GLY A 33 12.73 -12.85 -6.70
CA GLY A 33 13.40 -11.94 -5.79
C GLY A 33 12.46 -11.17 -4.87
N PHE A 34 13.06 -10.49 -3.90
CA PHE A 34 12.35 -9.69 -2.89
C PHE A 34 11.47 -8.59 -3.51
N VAL A 35 11.99 -7.87 -4.49
CA VAL A 35 11.25 -6.82 -5.22
C VAL A 35 10.06 -7.40 -5.97
N GLY A 36 10.22 -8.58 -6.57
CA GLY A 36 9.12 -9.28 -7.26
C GLY A 36 8.00 -9.67 -6.30
N LEU A 37 8.34 -10.15 -5.11
CA LEU A 37 7.35 -10.50 -4.08
C LEU A 37 6.59 -9.26 -3.57
N LEU A 38 7.30 -8.14 -3.33
CA LEU A 38 6.66 -6.88 -2.99
C LEU A 38 5.73 -6.38 -4.09
N ALA A 39 6.16 -6.44 -5.36
CA ALA A 39 5.34 -6.00 -6.48
C ALA A 39 4.07 -6.84 -6.62
N ILE A 40 4.16 -8.17 -6.49
CA ILE A 40 2.99 -9.06 -6.52
C ILE A 40 2.07 -8.80 -5.33
N ALA A 41 2.62 -8.65 -4.13
CA ALA A 41 1.83 -8.39 -2.93
C ALA A 41 1.14 -7.02 -2.99
N GLY A 42 1.84 -5.98 -3.43
CA GLY A 42 1.31 -4.65 -3.68
C GLY A 42 0.22 -4.65 -4.74
N PHE A 43 0.44 -5.33 -5.86
CA PHE A 43 -0.61 -5.56 -6.87
C PHE A 43 -1.85 -6.20 -6.24
N SER A 44 -1.69 -7.22 -5.40
CA SER A 44 -2.82 -7.99 -4.88
C SER A 44 -3.78 -7.23 -3.95
N ILE A 45 -3.39 -6.04 -3.45
CA ILE A 45 -4.20 -5.24 -2.54
C ILE A 45 -4.87 -4.03 -3.22
N PHE A 46 -4.69 -3.82 -4.54
CA PHE A 46 -5.25 -2.65 -5.23
C PHE A 46 -6.78 -2.48 -5.02
N TRP A 47 -7.49 -3.60 -5.00
CA TRP A 47 -8.95 -3.63 -4.93
C TRP A 47 -9.46 -3.29 -3.52
N GLN A 48 -8.62 -3.49 -2.50
CA GLN A 48 -8.93 -3.17 -1.12
C GLN A 48 -8.94 -1.66 -0.90
N GLU A 49 -8.25 -0.90 -1.74
CA GLU A 49 -8.16 0.55 -1.58
C GLU A 49 -9.51 1.23 -1.57
N PHE A 50 -10.42 0.80 -2.43
CA PHE A 50 -11.74 1.41 -2.53
C PHE A 50 -12.53 1.34 -1.21
N TYR A 51 -12.19 0.39 -0.32
CA TYR A 51 -12.74 0.33 1.03
C TYR A 51 -12.05 1.29 2.01
N ALA A 52 -10.73 1.42 1.89
CA ALA A 52 -9.98 2.39 2.69
C ALA A 52 -10.40 3.82 2.33
N ASP A 53 -10.48 4.12 1.04
CA ASP A 53 -10.96 5.38 0.46
C ASP A 53 -12.38 5.72 0.91
N TRP A 54 -13.27 4.71 0.90
CA TRP A 54 -14.62 4.89 1.43
C TRP A 54 -14.58 5.27 2.91
N GLY A 55 -13.82 4.53 3.72
CA GLY A 55 -13.62 4.86 5.13
C GLY A 55 -13.01 6.25 5.36
N ALA A 56 -12.35 6.81 4.35
CA ALA A 56 -11.72 8.12 4.40
C ALA A 56 -12.54 9.24 3.75
N TYR A 57 -13.70 8.97 3.14
CA TYR A 57 -14.47 9.93 2.33
C TYR A 57 -13.71 10.46 1.10
N LEU A 58 -12.84 9.63 0.52
CA LEU A 58 -12.12 10.00 -0.70
C LEU A 58 -13.06 9.92 -1.91
N LEU A 59 -13.02 10.96 -2.73
CA LEU A 59 -13.70 11.07 -4.02
C LEU A 59 -12.64 11.24 -5.12
N TRP A 60 -12.60 10.29 -6.04
CA TRP A 60 -11.69 10.30 -7.17
C TRP A 60 -12.14 11.30 -8.26
N SER A 61 -11.19 11.85 -9.01
CA SER A 61 -11.52 12.66 -10.19
C SER A 61 -12.27 11.82 -11.23
N PRO A 62 -13.36 12.33 -11.85
CA PRO A 62 -14.10 11.62 -12.88
C PRO A 62 -13.32 11.48 -14.20
N ASP A 63 -12.18 12.17 -14.31
CA ASP A 63 -11.34 12.18 -15.50
C ASP A 63 -10.52 10.89 -15.70
N TYR A 64 -10.46 10.02 -14.69
CA TYR A 64 -9.77 8.73 -14.79
C TYR A 64 -10.55 7.71 -15.63
N HIS A 65 -9.83 6.76 -16.22
CA HIS A 65 -10.48 5.58 -16.77
C HIS A 65 -10.97 4.70 -15.61
N MET A 66 -12.28 4.48 -15.52
CA MET A 66 -12.89 3.74 -14.41
C MET A 66 -12.99 2.24 -14.68
N LEU A 67 -12.88 1.43 -13.62
CA LEU A 67 -13.20 0.01 -13.65
C LEU A 67 -14.71 -0.21 -13.74
N PRO A 68 -15.18 -1.21 -14.49
CA PRO A 68 -16.61 -1.55 -14.61
C PRO A 68 -17.10 -2.35 -13.38
N TRP A 69 -16.73 -1.92 -12.17
CA TRP A 69 -17.13 -2.57 -10.91
C TRP A 69 -18.45 -1.98 -10.41
N GLY A 70 -18.66 -0.67 -10.54
CA GLY A 70 -19.82 0.03 -9.99
C GLY A 70 -19.74 0.17 -8.47
N SER A 71 -20.84 0.61 -7.85
CA SER A 71 -20.91 0.90 -6.42
C SER A 71 -21.29 -0.35 -5.61
N THR A 72 -20.52 -0.65 -4.56
CA THR A 72 -20.82 -1.71 -3.60
C THR A 72 -20.67 -1.18 -2.18
N THR A 73 -21.26 -1.88 -1.20
CA THR A 73 -21.20 -1.51 0.21
C THR A 73 -19.76 -1.25 0.65
N TRP A 74 -19.56 -0.10 1.31
CA TRP A 74 -18.27 0.37 1.82
C TRP A 74 -17.18 0.53 0.78
N THR A 75 -17.51 0.80 -0.48
CA THR A 75 -16.52 1.16 -1.49
C THR A 75 -16.83 2.53 -2.07
N THR A 76 -15.80 3.26 -2.49
CA THR A 76 -15.99 4.51 -3.24
C THR A 76 -16.86 4.29 -4.48
N PRO A 77 -17.65 5.29 -4.90
CA PRO A 77 -18.43 5.18 -6.13
C PRO A 77 -17.54 5.00 -7.35
N ASP A 78 -16.45 5.77 -7.40
CA ASP A 78 -15.48 5.78 -8.48
C ASP A 78 -14.28 4.89 -8.16
N LYS A 79 -13.82 4.15 -9.17
CA LYS A 79 -12.76 3.14 -9.05
C LYS A 79 -11.78 3.26 -10.21
N PRO A 80 -10.79 4.16 -10.13
CA PRO A 80 -9.82 4.35 -11.21
C PRO A 80 -9.07 3.05 -11.54
N ALA A 81 -9.02 2.70 -12.82
CA ALA A 81 -8.31 1.52 -13.32
C ALA A 81 -6.79 1.63 -13.09
N MET A 82 -6.27 2.86 -12.97
CA MET A 82 -4.87 3.11 -12.66
C MET A 82 -4.42 2.50 -11.34
N ASN A 83 -5.31 2.26 -10.37
CA ASN A 83 -4.97 1.60 -9.11
C ASN A 83 -4.34 0.21 -9.35
N ILE A 84 -4.71 -0.49 -10.43
CA ILE A 84 -4.13 -1.78 -10.79
C ILE A 84 -2.61 -1.68 -11.01
N VAL A 85 -2.14 -0.60 -11.63
CA VAL A 85 -0.73 -0.42 -12.00
C VAL A 85 0.03 0.47 -11.01
N SER A 86 -0.64 1.40 -10.33
CA SER A 86 -0.01 2.30 -9.36
C SER A 86 0.33 1.59 -8.05
N TYR A 87 -0.52 0.68 -7.58
CA TYR A 87 -0.32 -0.07 -6.33
C TYR A 87 1.00 -0.85 -6.26
N PRO A 88 1.35 -1.72 -7.22
CA PRO A 88 2.62 -2.42 -7.18
C PRO A 88 3.81 -1.46 -7.18
N VAL A 89 3.73 -0.32 -7.88
CA VAL A 89 4.79 0.70 -7.91
C VAL A 89 4.90 1.39 -6.56
N PHE A 90 3.81 1.95 -6.05
CA PHE A 90 3.73 2.66 -4.79
C PHE A 90 4.18 1.76 -3.63
N MET A 91 3.59 0.57 -3.51
CA MET A 91 3.87 -0.35 -2.40
C MET A 91 5.30 -0.83 -2.45
N THR A 92 5.84 -1.16 -3.63
CA THR A 92 7.24 -1.57 -3.73
C THR A 92 8.18 -0.43 -3.31
N ALA A 93 7.97 0.78 -3.80
CA ALA A 93 8.77 1.95 -3.44
C ALA A 93 8.70 2.23 -1.93
N ALA A 94 7.50 2.33 -1.38
CA ALA A 94 7.28 2.63 0.03
C ALA A 94 7.88 1.56 0.94
N PHE A 95 7.67 0.27 0.66
CA PHE A 95 8.24 -0.81 1.47
C PHE A 95 9.76 -0.90 1.38
N LEU A 96 10.36 -0.66 0.21
CA LEU A 96 11.82 -0.59 0.11
C LEU A 96 12.38 0.53 0.99
N SER A 97 11.75 1.71 1.00
CA SER A 97 12.14 2.83 1.87
C SER A 97 11.97 2.50 3.35
N MET A 98 10.82 1.94 3.73
CA MET A 98 10.54 1.53 5.13
C MET A 98 11.57 0.50 5.63
N LEU A 99 11.84 -0.53 4.84
CA LEU A 99 12.73 -1.61 5.21
C LEU A 99 14.19 -1.18 5.24
N ALA A 100 14.61 -0.26 4.36
CA ALA A 100 15.94 0.33 4.40
C ALA A 100 16.17 1.05 5.75
N LEU A 101 15.23 1.90 6.17
CA LEU A 101 15.31 2.59 7.46
C LEU A 101 15.24 1.60 8.63
N GLN A 102 14.35 0.61 8.57
CA GLN A 102 14.22 -0.39 9.62
C GLN A 102 15.49 -1.23 9.78
N ASN A 103 16.16 -1.60 8.68
CA ASN A 103 17.42 -2.34 8.72
C ASN A 103 18.53 -1.51 9.38
N TRP A 104 18.64 -0.23 9.01
CA TRP A 104 19.56 0.72 9.67
C TRP A 104 19.24 0.83 11.17
N ALA A 105 17.97 0.99 11.52
CA ALA A 105 17.53 1.14 12.90
C ALA A 105 17.80 -0.12 13.73
N ARG A 106 17.60 -1.32 13.15
CA ARG A 106 17.88 -2.61 13.82
C ARG A 106 19.36 -2.77 14.12
N ALA A 107 20.23 -2.35 13.18
CA ALA A 107 21.66 -2.35 13.41
C ALA A 107 22.08 -1.36 14.51
N ARG A 108 21.40 -0.21 14.60
CA ARG A 108 21.71 0.84 15.58
C ARG A 108 21.19 0.56 16.99
N TRP A 109 20.04 -0.12 17.10
CA TRP A 109 19.34 -0.40 18.36
C TRP A 109 18.90 -1.88 18.46
N PRO A 110 19.85 -2.83 18.52
CA PRO A 110 19.54 -4.27 18.47
C PRO A 110 18.76 -4.80 19.70
N ARG A 111 18.69 -4.01 20.79
CA ARG A 111 17.96 -4.37 22.02
C ARG A 111 16.49 -3.97 22.01
N VAL A 112 16.07 -3.10 21.09
CA VAL A 112 14.67 -2.66 21.00
C VAL A 112 13.84 -3.76 20.34
N HIS A 113 12.65 -4.02 20.89
CA HIS A 113 11.76 -5.02 20.33
C HIS A 113 11.45 -4.71 18.85
N PRO A 114 11.58 -5.66 17.90
CA PRO A 114 11.50 -5.36 16.48
C PRO A 114 10.17 -4.73 16.04
N LEU A 115 9.05 -5.09 16.68
CA LEU A 115 7.75 -4.46 16.41
C LEU A 115 7.72 -2.99 16.82
N VAL A 116 8.23 -2.66 18.02
CA VAL A 116 8.30 -1.27 18.49
C VAL A 116 9.16 -0.46 17.55
N LEU A 117 10.28 -1.04 17.11
CA LEU A 117 11.17 -0.40 16.16
C LEU A 117 10.48 -0.14 14.82
N SER A 118 9.70 -1.08 14.28
CA SER A 118 8.89 -0.86 13.07
C SER A 118 7.86 0.25 13.26
N LEU A 119 7.17 0.30 14.40
CA LEU A 119 6.15 1.31 14.68
C LEU A 119 6.73 2.73 14.71
N VAL A 120 7.97 2.90 15.19
CA VAL A 120 8.63 4.22 15.25
C VAL A 120 9.50 4.54 14.02
N THR A 121 9.58 3.64 13.04
CA THR A 121 10.37 3.85 11.80
C THR A 121 9.52 3.67 10.56
N ALA A 122 9.18 2.44 10.20
CA ALA A 122 8.42 2.10 9.00
C ALA A 122 7.06 2.82 8.95
N GLY A 123 6.32 2.85 10.07
CA GLY A 123 5.03 3.55 10.13
C GLY A 123 5.13 5.04 9.77
N PRO A 124 5.95 5.84 10.48
CA PRO A 124 6.20 7.24 10.14
C PRO A 124 6.74 7.45 8.72
N VAL A 125 7.57 6.55 8.19
CA VAL A 125 8.04 6.63 6.80
C VAL A 125 6.88 6.50 5.83
N LEU A 126 5.97 5.55 6.04
CA LEU A 126 4.81 5.39 5.17
C LEU A 126 3.87 6.59 5.25
N VAL A 127 3.65 7.12 6.47
CA VAL A 127 2.87 8.35 6.65
C VAL A 127 3.51 9.51 5.89
N GLY A 128 4.82 9.73 6.05
CA GLY A 128 5.54 10.79 5.34
C GLY A 128 5.51 10.61 3.82
N PHE A 129 5.70 9.38 3.34
CA PHE A 129 5.59 9.04 1.92
C PHE A 129 4.19 9.35 1.40
N ASN A 130 3.14 8.97 2.13
CA ASN A 130 1.77 9.25 1.75
C ASN A 130 1.47 10.74 1.74
N LEU A 131 1.86 11.48 2.78
CA LEU A 131 1.64 12.93 2.86
C LEU A 131 2.29 13.67 1.68
N VAL A 132 3.49 13.27 1.24
CA VAL A 132 4.14 13.86 0.07
C VAL A 132 3.36 13.54 -1.21
N MET A 133 2.93 12.29 -1.38
CA MET A 133 2.14 11.89 -2.55
C MET A 133 0.78 12.57 -2.59
N GLU A 134 0.08 12.63 -1.46
CA GLU A 134 -1.20 13.33 -1.28
C GLU A 134 -1.07 14.82 -1.55
N TYR A 135 -0.01 15.47 -1.07
CA TYR A 135 0.24 16.88 -1.37
C TYR A 135 0.45 17.10 -2.87
N VAL A 136 1.18 16.23 -3.56
CA VAL A 136 1.31 16.37 -5.01
C VAL A 136 -0.02 16.09 -5.71
N SER A 137 -0.74 15.04 -5.33
CA SER A 137 -1.92 14.58 -6.05
C SER A 137 -3.18 15.40 -5.78
N VAL A 138 -3.46 15.74 -4.53
CA VAL A 138 -4.65 16.51 -4.11
C VAL A 138 -4.39 17.99 -4.27
N GLU A 139 -3.39 18.51 -3.54
CA GLU A 139 -3.15 19.96 -3.44
C GLU A 139 -2.68 20.57 -4.76
N THR A 140 -1.87 19.84 -5.53
CA THR A 140 -1.27 20.40 -6.75
C THR A 140 -2.06 20.07 -8.01
N PHE A 141 -2.65 18.86 -8.09
CA PHE A 141 -3.23 18.36 -9.34
C PHE A 141 -4.72 18.00 -9.28
N GLY A 142 -5.36 18.03 -8.10
CA GLY A 142 -6.79 17.74 -7.95
C GLY A 142 -7.17 16.35 -8.46
N LEU A 143 -6.30 15.37 -8.30
CA LEU A 143 -6.51 13.99 -8.79
C LEU A 143 -7.60 13.26 -7.98
N TRP A 144 -7.74 13.62 -6.71
CA TRP A 144 -8.84 13.23 -5.82
C TRP A 144 -8.98 14.28 -4.73
N THR A 145 -10.06 14.19 -3.95
CA THR A 145 -10.29 15.04 -2.79
C THR A 145 -11.02 14.26 -1.70
N TYR A 146 -10.90 14.72 -0.46
CA TYR A 146 -11.63 14.16 0.66
C TYR A 146 -12.84 15.05 0.96
N VAL A 147 -14.07 14.52 0.83
CA VAL A 147 -15.30 15.32 0.94
C VAL A 147 -15.73 15.57 2.39
N ASP A 148 -15.21 14.77 3.31
CA ASP A 148 -15.31 14.95 4.75
C ASP A 148 -14.01 14.43 5.39
N THR A 149 -13.67 14.91 6.58
CA THR A 149 -12.40 14.54 7.23
C THR A 149 -12.56 14.44 8.74
N VAL A 150 -11.87 13.46 9.34
CA VAL A 150 -11.77 13.33 10.79
C VAL A 150 -10.39 13.84 11.24
N GLY A 151 -10.36 15.02 11.86
CA GLY A 151 -9.15 15.63 12.42
C GLY A 151 -8.54 16.74 11.56
N PRO A 152 -7.24 17.05 11.75
CA PRO A 152 -6.57 18.15 11.05
C PRO A 152 -6.53 17.95 9.53
N VAL A 153 -6.78 19.04 8.81
CA VAL A 153 -7.00 19.06 7.37
C VAL A 153 -6.27 20.22 6.73
N LEU A 154 -5.83 20.02 5.49
CA LEU A 154 -5.29 21.04 4.61
C LEU A 154 -6.27 21.26 3.46
N HIS A 155 -6.63 22.52 3.22
CA HIS A 155 -7.58 22.91 2.17
C HIS A 155 -6.88 23.76 1.12
N SER A 156 -7.20 23.49 -0.14
CA SER A 156 -6.86 24.35 -1.28
C SER A 156 -7.96 24.42 -2.31
N ASP A 157 -7.68 25.24 -3.33
CA ASP A 157 -8.52 25.36 -4.52
C ASP A 157 -8.60 24.04 -5.31
N ALA A 158 -7.61 23.15 -5.19
CA ALA A 158 -7.54 21.89 -5.93
C ALA A 158 -8.22 20.73 -5.19
N GLY A 159 -8.21 20.74 -3.84
CA GLY A 159 -8.82 19.69 -3.05
C GLY A 159 -8.61 19.85 -1.55
N THR A 160 -9.17 18.90 -0.81
CA THR A 160 -9.03 18.80 0.65
C THR A 160 -8.25 17.54 0.98
N MET A 161 -7.22 17.67 1.81
CA MET A 161 -6.29 16.60 2.20
C MET A 161 -6.25 16.44 3.72
N PRO A 162 -6.62 15.28 4.28
CA PRO A 162 -6.49 15.03 5.70
C PRO A 162 -5.05 14.72 6.10
N LEU A 163 -4.65 15.18 7.28
CA LEU A 163 -3.28 15.03 7.76
C LEU A 163 -3.09 13.81 8.66
N LEU A 164 -4.10 13.44 9.45
CA LEU A 164 -4.00 12.34 10.41
C LEU A 164 -4.75 11.08 9.96
N TYR A 165 -6.00 11.21 9.55
CA TYR A 165 -6.84 10.07 9.23
C TYR A 165 -7.22 10.15 7.74
N PRO A 166 -6.86 9.16 6.90
CA PRO A 166 -6.53 7.77 7.20
C PRO A 166 -5.04 7.46 7.40
N ASN A 167 -4.16 8.46 7.43
CA ASN A 167 -2.70 8.26 7.50
C ASN A 167 -2.23 7.41 8.69
N ILE A 168 -2.83 7.55 9.88
CA ILE A 168 -2.47 6.76 11.07
C ILE A 168 -2.73 5.26 10.85
N PRO A 169 -3.95 4.82 10.47
CA PRO A 169 -4.19 3.44 10.04
C PRO A 169 -3.22 2.97 8.95
N PHE A 170 -2.92 3.83 7.98
CA PHE A 170 -2.01 3.47 6.90
C PHE A 170 -0.58 3.20 7.41
N GLY A 171 -0.07 4.08 8.26
CA GLY A 171 1.21 3.89 8.96
C GLY A 171 1.24 2.61 9.81
N LEU A 172 0.13 2.26 10.46
CA LEU A 172 0.03 1.02 11.24
C LEU A 172 0.13 -0.22 10.36
N PHE A 173 -0.56 -0.23 9.22
CA PHE A 173 -0.41 -1.27 8.18
C PHE A 173 1.05 -1.41 7.76
N GLY A 174 1.71 -0.31 7.40
CA GLY A 174 3.12 -0.32 6.97
C GLY A 174 4.05 -0.88 8.05
N ALA A 175 3.90 -0.41 9.28
CA ALA A 175 4.73 -0.83 10.41
C ALA A 175 4.59 -2.33 10.72
N VAL A 176 3.37 -2.84 10.82
CA VAL A 176 3.13 -4.26 11.14
C VAL A 176 3.61 -5.14 9.99
N THR A 177 3.32 -4.76 8.74
CA THR A 177 3.76 -5.54 7.57
C THR A 177 5.28 -5.56 7.46
N ALA A 178 5.95 -4.42 7.66
CA ALA A 178 7.42 -4.35 7.69
C ALA A 178 8.03 -5.15 8.85
N PHE A 179 7.37 -5.18 10.02
CA PHE A 179 7.76 -6.09 11.11
C PHE A 179 7.70 -7.56 10.66
N LEU A 180 6.60 -8.00 10.05
CA LEU A 180 6.41 -9.39 9.60
C LEU A 180 7.44 -9.79 8.53
N ILE A 181 7.74 -8.89 7.59
CA ILE A 181 8.80 -9.11 6.58
C ILE A 181 10.17 -9.26 7.25
N GLY A 182 10.50 -8.35 8.18
CA GLY A 182 11.77 -8.38 8.91
C GLY A 182 11.85 -9.42 10.03
N TRP A 183 10.78 -10.20 10.26
CA TRP A 183 10.77 -11.28 11.23
C TRP A 183 11.13 -12.58 10.53
N THR A 184 12.44 -12.82 10.42
CA THR A 184 12.99 -13.88 9.57
C THR A 184 13.29 -15.17 10.32
N ASN A 185 13.40 -16.26 9.55
CA ASN A 185 13.89 -17.57 10.00
C ASN A 185 15.42 -17.66 9.86
N GLU A 186 15.98 -18.84 10.15
CA GLU A 186 17.43 -19.11 10.05
C GLU A 186 17.97 -18.98 8.62
N GLU A 187 17.13 -19.17 7.59
CA GLU A 187 17.47 -18.95 6.18
C GLU A 187 17.40 -17.46 5.77
N GLY A 188 17.09 -16.56 6.70
CA GLY A 188 16.92 -15.14 6.43
C GLY A 188 15.62 -14.78 5.68
N ARG A 189 14.67 -15.72 5.57
CA ARG A 189 13.37 -15.51 4.90
C ARG A 189 12.28 -15.13 5.90
N PRO A 190 11.27 -14.33 5.52
CA PRO A 190 10.17 -14.01 6.42
C PRO A 190 9.48 -15.26 6.95
N ARG A 191 9.24 -15.33 8.26
CA ARG A 191 8.67 -16.54 8.90
C ARG A 191 7.29 -16.90 8.38
N PHE A 192 6.51 -15.92 7.93
CA PHE A 192 5.19 -16.18 7.35
C PHE A 192 5.29 -16.98 6.03
N GLU A 193 6.41 -16.93 5.30
CA GLU A 193 6.58 -17.77 4.10
C GLU A 193 6.47 -19.26 4.46
N ALA A 194 7.00 -19.67 5.62
CA ALA A 194 7.02 -21.07 6.07
C ALA A 194 5.63 -21.65 6.36
N LEU A 195 4.59 -20.81 6.51
CA LEU A 195 3.21 -21.25 6.68
C LEU A 195 2.68 -21.94 5.40
N ILE A 196 3.26 -21.63 4.23
CA ILE A 196 2.78 -22.10 2.92
C ILE A 196 3.93 -22.74 2.13
N ALA A 197 5.05 -22.04 1.99
CA ALA A 197 6.28 -22.52 1.37
C ALA A 197 7.19 -23.14 2.44
N LYS A 198 6.96 -24.42 2.74
CA LYS A 198 7.73 -25.15 3.77
C LYS A 198 9.26 -25.04 3.55
N PRO A 199 10.06 -24.94 4.63
CA PRO A 199 11.51 -25.02 4.54
C PRO A 199 11.97 -26.28 3.80
N GLY A 200 13.06 -26.17 3.03
CA GLY A 200 13.61 -27.30 2.25
C GLY A 200 12.95 -27.57 0.89
N LEU A 201 11.96 -26.78 0.47
CA LEU A 201 11.47 -26.84 -0.91
C LEU A 201 12.59 -26.45 -1.89
N ALA A 202 12.83 -27.32 -2.88
CA ALA A 202 13.77 -27.03 -3.97
C ALA A 202 13.39 -25.73 -4.69
N GLN A 203 14.40 -25.00 -5.14
CA GLN A 203 14.19 -23.83 -5.99
C GLN A 203 13.44 -24.22 -7.28
N GLY A 204 12.55 -23.34 -7.72
CA GLY A 204 11.72 -23.55 -8.90
C GLY A 204 10.32 -22.97 -8.73
N LEU A 205 9.54 -23.07 -9.80
CA LEU A 205 8.22 -22.42 -9.93
C LEU A 205 7.28 -22.71 -8.75
N LYS A 206 7.23 -23.95 -8.28
CA LYS A 206 6.37 -24.33 -7.14
C LYS A 206 6.71 -23.54 -5.88
N ARG A 207 8.00 -23.40 -5.55
CA ARG A 207 8.45 -22.65 -4.37
C ARG A 207 8.08 -21.18 -4.53
N ASP A 208 8.36 -20.59 -5.69
CA ASP A 208 8.10 -19.18 -5.95
C ASP A 208 6.62 -18.83 -5.90
N LEU A 209 5.74 -19.68 -6.46
CA LEU A 209 4.29 -19.51 -6.36
C LEU A 209 3.81 -19.56 -4.91
N LEU A 210 4.28 -20.53 -4.12
CA LEU A 210 3.89 -20.65 -2.70
C LEU A 210 4.36 -19.46 -1.87
N ARG A 211 5.57 -18.94 -2.17
CA ARG A 211 6.07 -17.71 -1.55
C ARG A 211 5.20 -16.52 -1.94
N ALA A 212 4.91 -16.34 -3.24
CA ALA A 212 4.02 -15.27 -3.70
C ALA A 212 2.65 -15.33 -3.00
N VAL A 213 2.06 -16.52 -2.84
CA VAL A 213 0.80 -16.70 -2.10
C VAL A 213 0.94 -16.25 -0.64
N ALA A 214 2.03 -16.61 0.04
CA ALA A 214 2.25 -16.20 1.44
C ALA A 214 2.35 -14.68 1.58
N TRP A 215 3.00 -14.02 0.63
CA TRP A 215 3.12 -12.57 0.57
C TRP A 215 1.77 -11.89 0.28
N VAL A 216 1.02 -12.40 -0.71
CA VAL A 216 -0.34 -11.93 -1.04
C VAL A 216 -1.25 -12.01 0.17
N LEU A 217 -1.28 -13.17 0.86
CA LEU A 217 -2.13 -13.34 2.04
C LEU A 217 -1.71 -12.41 3.18
N THR A 218 -0.41 -12.26 3.41
CA THR A 218 0.10 -11.37 4.47
C THR A 218 -0.30 -9.92 4.20
N PHE A 219 -0.06 -9.42 2.98
CA PHE A 219 -0.41 -8.05 2.62
C PHE A 219 -1.92 -7.82 2.66
N ASN A 220 -2.73 -8.72 2.08
CA ASN A 220 -4.18 -8.59 2.11
C ASN A 220 -4.73 -8.60 3.54
N ALA A 221 -4.20 -9.47 4.41
CA ALA A 221 -4.64 -9.55 5.80
C ALA A 221 -4.23 -8.30 6.59
N THR A 222 -2.98 -7.84 6.48
CA THR A 222 -2.53 -6.66 7.22
C THR A 222 -3.19 -5.39 6.70
N TYR A 223 -3.39 -5.24 5.40
CA TYR A 223 -4.10 -4.09 4.81
C TYR A 223 -5.53 -4.02 5.34
N TRP A 224 -6.25 -5.15 5.31
CA TRP A 224 -7.61 -5.22 5.82
C TRP A 224 -7.71 -4.92 7.32
N LEU A 225 -6.83 -5.53 8.13
CA LEU A 225 -6.91 -5.44 9.59
C LEU A 225 -6.41 -4.11 10.16
N PHE A 226 -5.39 -3.51 9.55
CA PHE A 226 -4.71 -2.34 10.12
C PHE A 226 -5.01 -1.04 9.39
N LEU A 227 -5.49 -1.08 8.14
CA LEU A 227 -5.96 0.10 7.42
C LEU A 227 -7.48 0.09 7.28
N ILE A 228 -8.07 -0.85 6.54
CA ILE A 228 -9.50 -0.77 6.16
C ILE A 228 -10.42 -0.87 7.37
N THR A 229 -10.21 -1.86 8.24
CA THR A 229 -11.12 -2.08 9.37
C THR A 229 -11.11 -0.85 10.28
N PRO A 230 -9.95 -0.30 10.69
CA PRO A 230 -9.91 0.95 11.44
C PRO A 230 -10.57 2.11 10.70
N THR A 231 -10.39 2.25 9.38
CA THR A 231 -11.00 3.36 8.66
C THR A 231 -12.53 3.24 8.60
N ILE A 232 -13.06 2.07 8.24
CA ILE A 232 -14.51 1.84 8.27
C ILE A 232 -15.08 2.09 9.67
N VAL A 233 -14.42 1.58 10.72
CA VAL A 233 -14.89 1.76 12.11
C VAL A 233 -14.88 3.23 12.52
N VAL A 234 -13.81 3.98 12.23
CA VAL A 234 -13.74 5.41 12.56
C VAL A 234 -14.82 6.19 11.83
N ARG A 235 -15.03 5.93 10.54
CA ARG A 235 -16.11 6.55 9.77
C ARG A 235 -17.48 6.22 10.35
N LEU A 236 -17.76 4.97 10.68
CA LEU A 236 -19.06 4.56 11.24
C LEU A 236 -19.30 5.09 12.66
N ALA A 237 -18.25 5.29 13.44
CA ALA A 237 -18.37 5.76 14.83
C ALA A 237 -18.38 7.29 14.95
N PHE A 238 -17.70 8.00 14.05
CA PHE A 238 -17.44 9.45 14.20
C PHE A 238 -17.68 10.27 12.94
N GLY A 239 -17.93 9.64 11.77
CA GLY A 239 -18.11 10.34 10.50
C GLY A 239 -19.57 10.66 10.19
N GLU A 240 -19.79 11.62 9.29
CA GLU A 240 -21.12 12.05 8.86
C GLU A 240 -21.61 11.32 7.60
N PRO A 241 -22.92 11.14 7.39
CA PRO A 241 -23.43 10.64 6.12
C PRO A 241 -23.02 11.54 4.95
N SER A 242 -22.54 10.95 3.84
CA SER A 242 -22.14 11.69 2.64
C SER A 242 -22.96 11.24 1.43
N ALA A 243 -23.49 12.19 0.67
CA ALA A 243 -24.17 11.90 -0.60
C ALA A 243 -23.19 11.60 -1.75
N LEU A 244 -21.94 12.10 -1.64
CA LEU A 244 -20.91 11.94 -2.67
C LEU A 244 -20.12 10.65 -2.50
N VAL A 245 -19.96 10.18 -1.25
CA VAL A 245 -19.34 8.89 -0.93
C VAL A 245 -20.31 8.13 -0.01
N PRO A 246 -21.39 7.53 -0.55
CA PRO A 246 -22.49 6.95 0.24
C PRO A 246 -22.05 5.80 1.15
#